data_AF-A0A5P1E1Y9-F1
#
_entry.id   AF-A0A5P1E1Y9-F1
#
_cell.length_a   1.000
_cell.length_b   1.000
_cell.length_c   1.000
_cell.angle_alpha   90.00
_cell.angle_beta   90.00
_cell.angle_gamma   90.00
#
_symmetry.space_group_name_H-M   'P 1'
#
loop_
_entity.id
_entity.type
_entity.pdbx_description
1 polymer ?
#
loop_
_entity_poly.entity_id
_entity_poly.type
_entity_poly.pdbx_seq_one_letter_code
_entity_poly.pdbx_strand_id
1 'polypeptide(L)'
;MENRALGLLILLPFLLNFFGTLAAEETCSGTVPMRRRPETISITEFGGVGDGRRLNTRAFRNAVYRIQHLRKRGGTMLYVPPGVWLTGNFNLTSHMTLYLARGAVIKATKDTWSWPLMDPLPSYGRGRELPGGRYASLIHGNGLRDVIITGDKGVIDGQGEVWWNMWRQRSLRYTRPHLLEFMHSSDILISNVVFKNSPFWNIHPVYCNNVVVRYVAIVAPHDSPNTDGVDPDSSSNVCIEDTFISTGDDLVAIKSRHHRPQADRLHPVFRILHRKRSFGRNPEHLRPEHEHLQHRHRHPHQNQSRQRRIHKERQDIRRQHA
;
A
#
# COMPACT_ATOMS: atom_id res chain seq x y z
N MET A 1 65.11 -32.94 -55.46
CA MET A 1 63.62 -33.07 -55.40
C MET A 1 63.22 -32.99 -53.95
N GLU A 2 62.91 -31.77 -53.51
CA GLU A 2 62.29 -31.48 -52.22
C GLU A 2 60.86 -32.05 -52.23
N ASN A 3 60.43 -32.70 -51.15
CA ASN A 3 59.01 -32.94 -50.91
C ASN A 3 58.67 -32.58 -49.47
N ARG A 4 57.74 -31.64 -49.35
CA ARG A 4 57.31 -30.94 -48.15
C ARG A 4 56.49 -31.88 -47.25
N ALA A 5 56.84 -31.97 -45.98
CA ALA A 5 55.97 -32.54 -44.95
C ALA A 5 54.87 -31.51 -44.61
N LEU A 6 53.62 -31.82 -44.96
CA LEU A 6 52.43 -31.04 -44.61
C LEU A 6 52.11 -31.28 -43.13
N GLY A 7 52.18 -30.24 -42.30
CA GLY A 7 51.75 -30.27 -40.90
C GLY A 7 50.23 -30.36 -40.80
N LEU A 8 49.74 -31.42 -40.13
CA LEU A 8 48.34 -31.60 -39.82
C LEU A 8 48.01 -30.86 -38.52
N LEU A 9 47.46 -29.64 -38.63
CA LEU A 9 46.93 -28.88 -37.49
C LEU A 9 45.60 -29.51 -37.04
N ILE A 10 45.62 -30.23 -35.91
CA ILE A 10 44.40 -30.72 -35.25
C ILE A 10 43.83 -29.56 -34.43
N LEU A 11 42.81 -28.90 -34.98
CA LEU A 11 41.99 -27.93 -34.24
C LEU A 11 40.98 -28.68 -33.36
N LEU A 12 41.28 -28.78 -32.06
CA LEU A 12 40.31 -29.18 -31.03
C LEU A 12 39.26 -28.06 -30.85
N PRO A 13 37.95 -28.33 -31.01
CA PRO A 13 36.95 -27.33 -30.69
C PRO A 13 36.84 -27.22 -29.16
N PHE A 14 37.25 -26.08 -28.63
CA PHE A 14 36.91 -25.66 -27.26
C PHE A 14 35.39 -25.44 -27.20
N LEU A 15 34.65 -26.46 -26.76
CA LEU A 15 33.25 -26.31 -26.36
C LEU A 15 33.23 -25.52 -25.04
N LEU A 16 33.12 -24.20 -25.14
CA LEU A 16 32.76 -23.34 -24.02
C LEU A 16 31.36 -23.74 -23.55
N ASN A 17 31.30 -24.47 -22.44
CA ASN A 17 30.08 -24.66 -21.66
C ASN A 17 29.64 -23.31 -21.10
N PHE A 18 28.85 -22.57 -21.89
CA PHE A 18 28.06 -21.43 -21.41
C PHE A 18 26.91 -21.97 -20.54
N PHE A 19 27.22 -22.38 -19.30
CA PHE A 19 26.20 -22.45 -18.26
C PHE A 19 25.87 -21.01 -17.87
N GLY A 20 24.97 -20.39 -18.64
CA GLY A 20 24.28 -19.20 -18.20
C GLY A 20 23.51 -19.55 -16.94
N THR A 21 23.96 -19.07 -15.78
CA THR A 21 23.14 -19.02 -14.59
C THR A 21 21.94 -18.14 -14.92
N LEU A 22 20.78 -18.75 -15.17
CA LEU A 22 19.51 -18.03 -15.12
C LEU A 22 19.41 -17.48 -13.70
N ALA A 23 19.68 -16.20 -13.53
CA ALA A 23 19.45 -15.51 -12.29
C ALA A 23 17.98 -15.75 -11.92
N ALA A 24 17.75 -16.39 -10.77
CA ALA A 24 16.40 -16.60 -10.27
C ALA A 24 15.71 -15.24 -10.21
N GLU A 25 14.56 -15.12 -10.88
CA GLU A 25 13.82 -13.86 -10.93
C GLU A 25 13.40 -13.49 -9.50
N GLU A 26 13.81 -12.31 -9.04
CA GLU A 26 13.39 -11.84 -7.72
C GLU A 26 11.85 -11.75 -7.67
N THR A 27 11.26 -12.26 -6.60
CA THR A 27 9.79 -12.31 -6.40
C THR A 27 9.45 -12.11 -4.93
N CYS A 28 8.26 -11.57 -4.64
CA CYS A 28 7.69 -11.50 -3.29
C CYS A 28 7.11 -12.86 -2.83
N SER A 29 7.10 -13.86 -3.71
CA SER A 29 6.52 -15.17 -3.41
C SER A 29 7.23 -15.84 -2.24
N GLY A 30 6.43 -16.31 -1.27
CA GLY A 30 6.94 -16.98 -0.07
C GLY A 30 7.39 -16.05 1.07
N THR A 31 7.56 -14.73 0.84
CA THR A 31 7.95 -13.78 1.90
C THR A 31 6.91 -13.72 3.01
N VAL A 32 5.63 -13.60 2.64
CA VAL A 32 4.49 -13.79 3.56
C VAL A 32 3.59 -14.85 2.94
N PRO A 33 3.56 -16.09 3.47
CA PRO A 33 2.81 -17.17 2.86
C PRO A 33 1.30 -16.94 3.02
N MET A 34 0.54 -17.26 1.96
CA MET A 34 -0.91 -17.37 2.07
C MET A 34 -1.24 -18.48 3.07
N ARG A 35 -2.15 -18.20 4.01
CA ARG A 35 -2.61 -19.17 5.01
C ARG A 35 -4.07 -19.51 4.80
N ARG A 36 -4.37 -20.80 4.71
CA ARG A 36 -5.75 -21.29 4.77
C ARG A 36 -6.25 -21.15 6.21
N ARG A 37 -7.31 -20.38 6.41
CA ARG A 37 -7.99 -20.28 7.71
C ARG A 37 -8.99 -21.43 7.82
N PRO A 38 -8.95 -22.24 8.89
CA PRO A 38 -9.87 -23.37 9.06
C PRO A 38 -11.31 -22.92 9.34
N GLU A 39 -11.47 -21.76 9.95
CA GLU A 39 -12.77 -21.18 10.27
C GLU A 39 -13.08 -20.05 9.28
N THR A 40 -14.32 -20.00 8.79
CA THR A 40 -14.87 -18.87 8.04
C THR A 40 -16.14 -18.39 8.71
N ILE A 41 -16.25 -17.09 8.92
CA ILE A 41 -17.48 -16.41 9.33
C ILE A 41 -17.83 -15.35 8.29
N SER A 42 -19.11 -15.18 7.97
CA SER A 42 -19.57 -14.14 7.08
C SER A 42 -20.00 -12.88 7.83
N ILE A 43 -19.80 -11.72 7.23
CA ILE A 43 -20.30 -10.45 7.78
C ILE A 43 -21.84 -10.43 7.98
N THR A 44 -22.57 -11.21 7.19
CA THR A 44 -24.05 -11.31 7.29
C THR A 44 -24.50 -11.93 8.61
N GLU A 45 -23.69 -12.82 9.20
CA GLU A 45 -23.94 -13.43 10.52
C GLU A 45 -23.93 -12.37 11.64
N PHE A 46 -23.35 -11.20 11.40
CA PHE A 46 -23.28 -10.08 12.34
C PHE A 46 -24.28 -8.97 12.00
N GLY A 47 -25.30 -9.28 11.18
CA GLY A 47 -26.35 -8.34 10.77
C GLY A 47 -25.91 -7.34 9.71
N GLY A 48 -24.81 -7.65 8.99
CA GLY A 48 -24.38 -6.87 7.84
C GLY A 48 -25.37 -6.98 6.67
N VAL A 49 -25.61 -5.88 5.97
CA VAL A 49 -26.46 -5.82 4.76
C VAL A 49 -25.70 -5.10 3.64
N GLY A 50 -25.53 -5.78 2.51
CA GLY A 50 -24.78 -5.31 1.35
C GLY A 50 -25.57 -4.43 0.38
N ASP A 51 -26.44 -3.54 0.87
CA ASP A 51 -27.35 -2.70 0.06
C ASP A 51 -26.76 -1.34 -0.35
N GLY A 52 -25.56 -1.01 0.11
CA GLY A 52 -24.87 0.26 -0.11
C GLY A 52 -25.44 1.45 0.66
N ARG A 53 -26.42 1.23 1.55
CA ARG A 53 -27.13 2.25 2.32
C ARG A 53 -27.00 2.05 3.81
N ARG A 54 -27.12 0.80 4.29
CA ARG A 54 -27.00 0.47 5.72
C ARG A 54 -25.56 0.61 6.18
N LEU A 55 -25.36 1.31 7.29
CA LEU A 55 -24.04 1.43 7.90
C LEU A 55 -23.66 0.14 8.64
N ASN A 56 -22.69 -0.59 8.11
CA ASN A 56 -22.24 -1.90 8.56
C ASN A 56 -21.08 -1.86 9.57
N THR A 57 -20.72 -0.66 10.08
CA THR A 57 -19.61 -0.49 11.03
C THR A 57 -19.71 -1.42 12.23
N ARG A 58 -20.92 -1.59 12.79
CA ARG A 58 -21.16 -2.51 13.91
C ARG A 58 -20.99 -3.98 13.51
N ALA A 59 -21.43 -4.37 12.32
CA ALA A 59 -21.26 -5.73 11.81
C ALA A 59 -19.78 -6.09 11.65
N PHE A 60 -18.98 -5.21 11.03
CA PHE A 60 -17.53 -5.39 10.93
C PHE A 60 -16.86 -5.49 12.31
N ARG A 61 -17.17 -4.57 13.23
CA ARG A 61 -16.58 -4.56 14.58
C ARG A 61 -16.95 -5.84 15.36
N ASN A 62 -18.19 -6.29 15.28
CA ASN A 62 -18.64 -7.52 15.94
C ASN A 62 -17.97 -8.77 15.33
N ALA A 63 -17.82 -8.81 14.01
CA ALA A 63 -17.13 -9.91 13.33
C ALA A 63 -15.66 -9.99 13.73
N VAL A 64 -14.94 -8.86 13.75
CA VAL A 64 -13.54 -8.82 14.20
C VAL A 64 -13.41 -9.16 15.68
N TYR A 65 -14.32 -8.64 16.52
CA TYR A 65 -14.39 -9.01 17.93
C TYR A 65 -14.56 -10.52 18.09
N ARG A 66 -15.45 -11.14 17.31
CA ARG A 66 -15.65 -12.61 17.33
C ARG A 66 -14.36 -13.35 16.95
N ILE A 67 -13.65 -12.92 15.91
CA ILE A 67 -12.38 -13.54 15.48
C ILE A 67 -11.32 -13.45 16.59
N GLN A 68 -11.17 -12.27 17.19
CA GLN A 68 -10.20 -12.03 18.25
C GLN A 68 -10.42 -12.97 19.44
N HIS A 69 -11.68 -13.22 19.82
CA HIS A 69 -12.03 -14.01 21.00
C HIS A 69 -12.21 -15.51 20.69
N LEU A 70 -12.45 -15.87 19.43
CA LEU A 70 -12.48 -17.26 18.96
C LEU A 70 -11.13 -17.95 19.17
N ARG A 71 -10.03 -17.22 18.93
CA ARG A 71 -8.64 -17.71 19.07
C ARG A 71 -8.41 -19.08 18.41
N LYS A 72 -9.10 -19.35 17.30
CA LYS A 72 -9.00 -20.61 16.57
C LYS A 72 -7.57 -20.82 16.09
N ARG A 73 -7.04 -22.03 16.31
CA ARG A 73 -5.70 -22.40 15.81
C ARG A 73 -5.69 -22.25 14.29
N GLY A 74 -4.73 -21.50 13.75
CA GLY A 74 -4.64 -21.17 12.32
C GLY A 74 -5.40 -19.90 11.90
N GLY A 75 -6.19 -19.31 12.80
CA GLY A 75 -6.91 -18.07 12.54
C GLY A 75 -8.30 -18.24 11.92
N THR A 76 -8.93 -17.13 11.55
CA THR A 76 -10.30 -17.11 11.02
C THR A 76 -10.42 -16.17 9.82
N MET A 77 -11.17 -16.59 8.81
CA MET A 77 -11.52 -15.75 7.68
C MET A 77 -12.83 -15.01 7.94
N LEU A 78 -12.82 -13.68 7.80
CA LEU A 78 -14.02 -12.87 7.61
C LEU A 78 -14.34 -12.80 6.12
N TYR A 79 -15.43 -13.46 5.73
CA TYR A 79 -15.95 -13.46 4.36
C TYR A 79 -16.93 -12.32 4.13
N VAL A 80 -16.64 -11.47 3.14
CA VAL A 80 -17.51 -10.40 2.66
C VAL A 80 -18.12 -10.82 1.31
N PRO A 81 -19.42 -11.16 1.25
CA PRO A 81 -20.09 -11.60 0.03
C PRO A 81 -20.29 -10.48 -0.99
N PRO A 82 -20.72 -10.80 -2.23
CA PRO A 82 -21.11 -9.79 -3.21
C PRO A 82 -22.14 -8.81 -2.65
N GLY A 83 -22.00 -7.52 -2.96
CA GLY A 83 -22.83 -6.45 -2.40
C GLY A 83 -22.01 -5.22 -2.03
N VAL A 84 -22.69 -4.13 -1.67
CA VAL A 84 -22.05 -2.87 -1.27
C VAL A 84 -22.21 -2.68 0.23
N TRP A 85 -21.10 -2.69 0.95
CA TRP A 85 -21.03 -2.69 2.40
C TRP A 85 -20.58 -1.31 2.88
N LEU A 86 -21.52 -0.38 3.02
CA LEU A 86 -21.25 0.97 3.55
C LEU A 86 -20.75 0.86 4.99
N THR A 87 -19.62 1.45 5.33
CA THR A 87 -19.02 1.38 6.68
C THR A 87 -18.17 2.60 7.00
N GLY A 88 -18.06 2.92 8.29
CA GLY A 88 -16.99 3.77 8.80
C GLY A 88 -15.76 2.95 9.20
N ASN A 89 -14.87 3.56 9.97
CA ASN A 89 -13.66 2.91 10.47
C ASN A 89 -13.96 1.62 11.25
N PHE A 90 -13.19 0.57 10.95
CA PHE A 90 -13.09 -0.64 11.77
C PHE A 90 -11.64 -1.12 11.84
N ASN A 91 -11.28 -1.70 12.98
CA ASN A 91 -9.96 -2.27 13.21
C ASN A 91 -9.94 -3.75 12.83
N LEU A 92 -8.80 -4.24 12.35
CA LEU A 92 -8.50 -5.65 12.17
C LEU A 92 -7.91 -6.26 13.46
N THR A 93 -7.75 -7.58 13.48
CA THR A 93 -7.11 -8.32 14.57
C THR A 93 -6.07 -9.31 14.02
N SER A 94 -5.23 -9.89 14.89
CA SER A 94 -4.20 -10.85 14.47
C SER A 94 -4.81 -12.19 14.04
N HIS A 95 -4.07 -12.95 13.22
CA HIS A 95 -4.49 -14.28 12.73
C HIS A 95 -5.83 -14.27 12.00
N MET A 96 -6.03 -13.26 11.15
CA MET A 96 -7.26 -13.15 10.37
C MET A 96 -7.00 -13.06 8.87
N THR A 97 -8.02 -13.45 8.10
CA THR A 97 -8.11 -13.13 6.68
C THR A 97 -9.37 -12.30 6.45
N LEU A 98 -9.25 -11.09 5.91
CA LEU A 98 -10.38 -10.37 5.33
C LEU A 98 -10.48 -10.77 3.85
N TYR A 99 -11.54 -11.50 3.49
CA TYR A 99 -11.76 -11.99 2.13
C TYR A 99 -12.93 -11.24 1.48
N LEU A 100 -12.67 -10.56 0.36
CA LEU A 100 -13.70 -9.89 -0.43
C LEU A 100 -14.05 -10.72 -1.67
N ALA A 101 -15.27 -11.22 -1.74
CA ALA A 101 -15.76 -11.94 -2.90
C ALA A 101 -15.82 -11.04 -4.15
N ARG A 102 -15.89 -11.66 -5.33
CA ARG A 102 -16.19 -10.95 -6.57
C ARG A 102 -17.50 -10.17 -6.43
N GLY A 103 -17.47 -8.88 -6.76
CA GLY A 103 -18.64 -8.00 -6.61
C GLY A 103 -18.89 -7.50 -5.18
N ALA A 104 -18.03 -7.85 -4.21
CA ALA A 104 -18.05 -7.22 -2.90
C ALA A 104 -17.38 -5.83 -2.97
N VAL A 105 -18.03 -4.83 -2.39
CA VAL A 105 -17.51 -3.45 -2.29
C VAL A 105 -17.59 -3.00 -0.84
N ILE A 106 -16.47 -2.90 -0.14
CA ILE A 106 -16.40 -2.16 1.13
C ILE A 106 -16.38 -0.67 0.76
N LYS A 107 -17.38 0.08 1.21
CA LYS A 107 -17.57 1.48 0.80
C LYS A 107 -17.52 2.39 2.03
N ALA A 108 -16.60 3.35 2.05
CA ALA A 108 -16.46 4.29 3.15
C ALA A 108 -17.68 5.22 3.28
N THR A 109 -18.11 5.51 4.51
CA THR A 109 -19.10 6.56 4.74
C THR A 109 -18.56 7.94 4.40
N LYS A 110 -19.40 8.75 3.74
CA LYS A 110 -19.12 10.18 3.47
C LYS A 110 -19.42 11.08 4.67
N ASP A 111 -20.01 10.54 5.73
CA ASP A 111 -20.21 11.28 6.98
C ASP A 111 -18.86 11.45 7.70
N THR A 112 -18.16 12.54 7.36
CA THR A 112 -16.84 12.88 7.89
C THR A 112 -16.84 13.11 9.39
N TRP A 113 -17.97 13.44 10.00
CA TRP A 113 -18.09 13.68 11.44
C TRP A 113 -18.05 12.40 12.27
N SER A 114 -18.42 11.26 11.66
CA SER A 114 -18.38 9.95 12.30
C SER A 114 -16.99 9.32 12.38
N TRP A 115 -15.99 9.92 11.73
CA TRP A 115 -14.64 9.36 11.67
C TRP A 115 -13.89 9.61 12.99
N PRO A 116 -13.39 8.55 13.65
CA PRO A 116 -12.63 8.70 14.88
C PRO A 116 -11.37 9.55 14.66
N LEU A 117 -11.02 10.37 15.66
CA LEU A 117 -9.75 11.07 15.68
C LEU A 117 -8.68 10.20 16.33
N MET A 118 -7.48 10.29 15.79
CA MET A 118 -6.26 9.67 16.28
C MET A 118 -5.19 10.73 16.45
N ASP A 119 -4.22 10.41 17.30
CA ASP A 119 -3.00 11.20 17.41
C ASP A 119 -2.26 11.27 16.06
N PRO A 120 -1.45 12.32 15.85
CA PRO A 120 -0.54 12.37 14.74
C PRO A 120 0.29 11.09 14.59
N LEU A 121 0.66 10.77 13.35
CA LEU A 121 1.59 9.68 13.11
C LEU A 121 2.89 9.89 13.90
N PRO A 122 3.37 8.88 14.66
CA PRO A 122 4.60 9.02 15.42
C PRO A 122 5.82 9.36 14.57
N SER A 123 5.84 8.94 13.29
CA SER A 123 6.90 9.26 12.32
C SER A 123 6.98 10.75 11.96
N TYR A 124 5.87 11.48 12.11
CA TYR A 124 5.78 12.91 11.75
C TYR A 124 5.76 13.85 12.96
N GLY A 125 5.29 13.39 14.12
CA GLY A 125 5.16 14.20 15.34
C GLY A 125 4.12 15.33 15.27
N ARG A 126 3.44 15.50 14.14
CA ARG A 126 2.36 16.46 13.89
C ARG A 126 1.47 15.97 12.75
N GLY A 127 0.27 16.52 12.62
CA GLY A 127 -0.59 16.23 11.47
C GLY A 127 0.09 16.60 10.15
N ARG A 128 -0.17 15.78 9.12
CA ARG A 128 0.53 15.84 7.83
C ARG A 128 0.09 17.03 6.99
N GLU A 129 -1.19 17.38 7.10
CA GLU A 129 -1.84 18.47 6.36
C GLU A 129 -2.11 19.68 7.24
N LEU A 130 -2.52 19.44 8.48
CA LEU A 130 -2.89 20.46 9.46
C LEU A 130 -2.27 20.15 10.83
N PRO A 131 -2.00 21.15 11.67
CA PRO A 131 -1.66 20.92 13.07
C PRO A 131 -2.74 20.11 13.81
N GLY A 132 -2.35 19.35 14.84
CA GLY A 132 -3.26 18.49 15.58
C GLY A 132 -3.34 17.07 15.02
N GLY A 133 -4.40 16.34 15.41
CA GLY A 133 -4.60 14.94 15.08
C GLY A 133 -4.97 14.66 13.62
N ARG A 134 -5.41 13.43 13.39
CA ARG A 134 -5.83 12.91 12.08
C ARG A 134 -7.08 12.05 12.22
N TYR A 135 -7.85 11.91 11.16
CA TYR A 135 -8.89 10.89 11.12
C TYR A 135 -8.28 9.49 11.00
N ALA A 136 -8.87 8.51 11.69
CA ALA A 136 -8.48 7.10 11.58
C ALA A 136 -8.65 6.59 10.14
N SER A 137 -7.88 5.60 9.69
CA SER A 137 -8.07 5.01 8.35
C SER A 137 -9.40 4.26 8.23
N LEU A 138 -9.88 3.94 7.02
CA LEU A 138 -11.10 3.13 6.87
C LEU A 138 -10.90 1.73 7.50
N ILE A 139 -9.79 1.10 7.14
CA ILE A 139 -9.34 -0.17 7.70
C ILE A 139 -8.02 0.08 8.42
N HIS A 140 -7.99 -0.22 9.71
CA HIS A 140 -6.85 0.06 10.57
C HIS A 140 -6.37 -1.19 11.30
N GLY A 141 -5.07 -1.29 11.54
CA GLY A 141 -4.48 -2.31 12.41
C GLY A 141 -3.29 -1.74 13.18
N ASN A 142 -3.18 -2.04 14.47
CA ASN A 142 -2.03 -1.65 15.28
C ASN A 142 -1.56 -2.85 16.12
N GLY A 143 -0.27 -3.17 16.07
CA GLY A 143 0.30 -4.30 16.82
C GLY A 143 -0.18 -5.67 16.33
N LEU A 144 -0.51 -5.80 15.03
CA LEU A 144 -1.08 -7.03 14.48
C LEU A 144 0.02 -7.95 13.93
N ARG A 145 -0.26 -9.26 13.93
CA ARG A 145 0.54 -10.28 13.24
C ARG A 145 -0.34 -11.20 12.42
N ASP A 146 0.19 -11.70 11.31
CA ASP A 146 -0.49 -12.71 10.48
C ASP A 146 -1.87 -12.23 10.00
N VAL A 147 -1.86 -11.18 9.17
CA VAL A 147 -3.07 -10.56 8.61
C VAL A 147 -3.05 -10.68 7.09
N ILE A 148 -4.13 -11.21 6.52
CA ILE A 148 -4.29 -11.34 5.08
C ILE A 148 -5.50 -10.53 4.63
N ILE A 149 -5.34 -9.66 3.65
CA ILE A 149 -6.44 -9.00 2.93
C ILE A 149 -6.41 -9.54 1.51
N THR A 150 -7.44 -10.30 1.14
CA THR A 150 -7.50 -10.90 -0.20
C THR A 150 -8.92 -11.08 -0.72
N GLY A 151 -9.08 -11.71 -1.88
CA GLY A 151 -10.38 -11.84 -2.50
C GLY A 151 -10.33 -12.29 -3.96
N ASP A 152 -11.46 -12.14 -4.64
CA ASP A 152 -11.59 -12.29 -6.08
C ASP A 152 -11.92 -10.93 -6.71
N LYS A 153 -10.95 -10.01 -6.63
CA LYS A 153 -11.06 -8.63 -7.13
C LYS A 153 -12.21 -7.82 -6.51
N GLY A 154 -12.52 -8.09 -5.24
CA GLY A 154 -13.39 -7.21 -4.45
C GLY A 154 -12.78 -5.82 -4.25
N VAL A 155 -13.62 -4.83 -4.01
CA VAL A 155 -13.26 -3.40 -4.02
C VAL A 155 -13.32 -2.82 -2.60
N ILE A 156 -12.34 -1.98 -2.27
CA ILE A 156 -12.32 -1.10 -1.10
C ILE A 156 -12.37 0.33 -1.63
N ASP A 157 -13.54 0.98 -1.57
CA ASP A 157 -13.79 2.32 -2.08
C ASP A 157 -13.83 3.33 -0.91
N GLY A 158 -12.85 4.23 -0.87
CA GLY A 158 -12.70 5.25 0.15
C GLY A 158 -13.64 6.45 0.03
N GLN A 159 -14.40 6.57 -1.07
CA GLN A 159 -15.27 7.72 -1.36
C GLN A 159 -14.57 9.08 -1.14
N GLY A 160 -13.31 9.18 -1.54
CA GLY A 160 -12.40 10.29 -1.22
C GLY A 160 -12.83 11.68 -1.67
N GLU A 161 -13.74 11.80 -2.65
CA GLU A 161 -14.18 13.07 -3.22
C GLU A 161 -14.61 14.12 -2.17
N VAL A 162 -15.36 13.71 -1.14
CA VAL A 162 -15.79 14.62 -0.07
C VAL A 162 -14.59 15.24 0.65
N TRP A 163 -13.55 14.43 0.89
CA TRP A 163 -12.32 14.85 1.55
C TRP A 163 -11.45 15.72 0.65
N TRP A 164 -11.36 15.39 -0.64
CA TRP A 164 -10.63 16.18 -1.63
C TRP A 164 -11.26 17.57 -1.82
N ASN A 165 -12.59 17.65 -1.81
CA ASN A 165 -13.31 18.91 -1.85
C ASN A 165 -13.01 19.76 -0.61
N MET A 166 -13.07 19.17 0.59
CA MET A 166 -12.69 19.87 1.81
C MET A 166 -11.23 20.35 1.80
N TRP A 167 -10.31 19.55 1.24
CA TRP A 167 -8.92 19.94 1.08
C TRP A 167 -8.75 21.15 0.16
N ARG A 168 -9.36 21.11 -1.03
CA ARG A 168 -9.34 22.22 -2.01
C ARG A 168 -9.94 23.50 -1.43
N GLN A 169 -11.03 23.37 -0.67
CA GLN A 169 -11.72 24.48 -0.02
C GLN A 169 -11.07 24.95 1.28
N ARG A 170 -10.00 24.28 1.74
CA ARG A 170 -9.32 24.55 3.02
C ARG A 170 -10.26 24.51 4.23
N SER A 171 -11.24 23.61 4.20
CA SER A 171 -12.24 23.41 5.25
C SER A 171 -12.01 22.14 6.10
N LEU A 172 -10.90 21.44 5.86
CA LEU A 172 -10.46 20.35 6.73
C LEU A 172 -10.19 20.86 8.15
N ARG A 173 -10.64 20.10 9.15
CA ARG A 173 -10.33 20.35 10.57
C ARG A 173 -9.05 19.65 11.03
N TYR A 174 -8.79 18.47 10.45
CA TYR A 174 -7.67 17.58 10.78
C TYR A 174 -7.15 16.91 9.51
N THR A 175 -6.01 16.23 9.60
CA THR A 175 -5.45 15.45 8.47
C THR A 175 -6.43 14.37 8.03
N ARG A 176 -6.65 14.23 6.71
CA ARG A 176 -7.58 13.28 6.08
C ARG A 176 -7.24 11.83 6.43
N PRO A 177 -8.24 10.93 6.42
CA PRO A 177 -8.01 9.52 6.72
C PRO A 177 -7.29 8.77 5.59
N HIS A 178 -6.52 7.75 5.93
CA HIS A 178 -5.96 6.81 4.94
C HIS A 178 -7.02 5.77 4.57
N LEU A 179 -6.83 5.05 3.45
CA LEU A 179 -7.72 3.94 3.12
C LEU A 179 -7.39 2.69 3.94
N LEU A 180 -6.14 2.24 3.93
CA LEU A 180 -5.64 1.12 4.71
C LEU A 180 -4.37 1.51 5.45
N GLU A 181 -4.34 1.30 6.76
CA GLU A 181 -3.16 1.58 7.58
C GLU A 181 -2.87 0.43 8.54
N PHE A 182 -1.60 0.03 8.56
CA PHE A 182 -1.04 -0.86 9.56
C PHE A 182 0.05 -0.12 10.33
N MET A 183 -0.02 -0.16 11.65
CA MET A 183 0.98 0.38 12.56
C MET A 183 1.63 -0.76 13.35
N HIS A 184 2.95 -0.74 13.52
CA HIS A 184 3.65 -1.68 14.43
C HIS A 184 3.29 -3.16 14.21
N SER A 185 3.11 -3.57 12.96
CA SER A 185 2.53 -4.87 12.61
C SER A 185 3.47 -5.73 11.77
N SER A 186 3.27 -7.05 11.75
CA SER A 186 4.08 -7.96 10.96
C SER A 186 3.31 -9.02 10.19
N ASP A 187 3.95 -9.58 9.16
CA ASP A 187 3.44 -10.70 8.37
C ASP A 187 2.08 -10.37 7.75
N ILE A 188 2.10 -9.34 6.91
CA ILE A 188 0.91 -8.79 6.24
C ILE A 188 0.96 -9.16 4.76
N LEU A 189 -0.12 -9.75 4.26
CA LEU A 189 -0.32 -10.03 2.84
C LEU A 189 -1.56 -9.30 2.33
N ILE A 190 -1.38 -8.44 1.33
CA ILE A 190 -2.45 -7.74 0.62
C ILE A 190 -2.42 -8.19 -0.83
N SER A 191 -3.48 -8.86 -1.29
CA SER A 191 -3.49 -9.38 -2.68
C SER A 191 -4.86 -9.59 -3.30
N ASN A 192 -4.97 -9.51 -4.62
CA ASN A 192 -6.22 -9.81 -5.36
C ASN A 192 -7.43 -8.95 -4.97
N VAL A 193 -7.19 -7.69 -4.62
CA VAL A 193 -8.22 -6.69 -4.28
C VAL A 193 -7.97 -5.39 -5.02
N VAL A 194 -9.00 -4.54 -5.09
CA VAL A 194 -8.95 -3.22 -5.73
C VAL A 194 -9.14 -2.14 -4.67
N PHE A 195 -8.22 -1.19 -4.59
CA PHE A 195 -8.36 0.02 -3.78
C PHE A 195 -8.80 1.16 -4.70
N LYS A 196 -9.83 1.90 -4.29
CA LYS A 196 -10.43 2.95 -5.09
C LYS A 196 -10.69 4.21 -4.26
N ASN A 197 -10.42 5.38 -4.85
CA ASN A 197 -10.80 6.69 -4.32
C ASN A 197 -10.41 6.90 -2.85
N SER A 198 -9.15 6.65 -2.49
CA SER A 198 -8.69 6.93 -1.12
C SER A 198 -8.85 8.42 -0.78
N PRO A 199 -9.30 8.78 0.44
CA PRO A 199 -9.33 10.18 0.89
C PRO A 199 -7.96 10.85 0.94
N PHE A 200 -6.91 10.08 1.19
CA PHE A 200 -5.50 10.47 1.25
C PHE A 200 -4.65 9.29 0.74
N TRP A 201 -3.61 8.85 1.45
CA TRP A 201 -2.81 7.67 1.09
C TRP A 201 -3.61 6.37 1.07
N ASN A 202 -3.33 5.50 0.09
CA ASN A 202 -4.06 4.25 -0.10
C ASN A 202 -3.60 3.15 0.88
N ILE A 203 -2.33 2.74 0.83
CA ILE A 203 -1.80 1.65 1.66
C ILE A 203 -0.58 2.16 2.45
N HIS A 204 -0.74 2.32 3.77
CA HIS A 204 0.28 2.90 4.64
C HIS A 204 0.73 1.90 5.73
N PRO A 205 1.75 1.06 5.47
CA PRO A 205 2.43 0.32 6.52
C PRO A 205 3.46 1.22 7.20
N VAL A 206 3.26 1.51 8.49
CA VAL A 206 4.17 2.31 9.31
C VAL A 206 4.72 1.48 10.48
N TYR A 207 6.05 1.44 10.63
CA TYR A 207 6.73 0.57 11.60
C TYR A 207 6.37 -0.92 11.46
N CYS A 208 6.14 -1.37 10.22
CA CYS A 208 5.77 -2.74 9.93
C CYS A 208 6.97 -3.57 9.47
N ASN A 209 6.88 -4.88 9.61
CA ASN A 209 7.88 -5.83 9.10
C ASN A 209 7.23 -6.97 8.31
N ASN A 210 7.83 -7.39 7.19
CA ASN A 210 7.30 -8.44 6.31
C ASN A 210 5.89 -8.08 5.77
N VAL A 211 5.85 -7.16 4.82
CA VAL A 211 4.61 -6.73 4.15
C VAL A 211 4.70 -7.06 2.67
N VAL A 212 3.70 -7.78 2.14
CA VAL A 212 3.61 -8.09 0.72
C VAL A 212 2.35 -7.46 0.12
N VAL A 213 2.52 -6.67 -0.93
CA VAL A 213 1.43 -6.11 -1.75
C VAL A 213 1.57 -6.68 -3.16
N ARG A 214 0.62 -7.50 -3.61
CA ARG A 214 0.71 -8.13 -4.94
C ARG A 214 -0.62 -8.40 -5.61
N TYR A 215 -0.69 -8.32 -6.94
CA TYR A 215 -1.93 -8.52 -7.70
C TYR A 215 -3.05 -7.56 -7.25
N VAL A 216 -2.68 -6.33 -6.90
CA VAL A 216 -3.58 -5.28 -6.45
C VAL A 216 -3.78 -4.26 -7.57
N ALA A 217 -4.95 -3.65 -7.64
CA ALA A 217 -5.16 -2.43 -8.42
C ALA A 217 -5.45 -1.27 -7.46
N ILE A 218 -4.79 -0.14 -7.63
CA ILE A 218 -4.99 1.08 -6.84
C ILE A 218 -5.35 2.20 -7.82
N VAL A 219 -6.57 2.72 -7.70
CA VAL A 219 -7.12 3.67 -8.67
C VAL A 219 -7.76 4.88 -8.00
N ALA A 220 -7.38 6.08 -8.44
CA ALA A 220 -8.02 7.32 -8.09
C ALA A 220 -7.91 8.30 -9.28
N PRO A 221 -8.81 9.30 -9.40
CA PRO A 221 -8.69 10.34 -10.41
C PRO A 221 -7.33 11.04 -10.36
N HIS A 222 -6.76 11.42 -11.51
CA HIS A 222 -5.44 12.07 -11.56
C HIS A 222 -5.39 13.43 -10.86
N ASP A 223 -6.52 14.09 -10.67
CA ASP A 223 -6.66 15.35 -9.93
C ASP A 223 -6.96 15.15 -8.42
N SER A 224 -6.94 13.90 -7.94
CA SER A 224 -7.15 13.60 -6.52
C SER A 224 -5.88 13.92 -5.71
N PRO A 225 -5.96 14.81 -4.71
CA PRO A 225 -4.79 15.27 -3.97
C PRO A 225 -4.27 14.22 -2.98
N ASN A 226 -2.97 13.91 -3.05
CA ASN A 226 -2.26 13.05 -2.10
C ASN A 226 -2.83 11.64 -1.99
N THR A 227 -3.16 11.06 -3.14
CA THR A 227 -3.62 9.68 -3.27
C THR A 227 -2.47 8.73 -3.58
N ASP A 228 -1.34 8.89 -2.90
CA ASP A 228 -0.17 8.03 -3.00
C ASP A 228 -0.59 6.53 -2.96
N GLY A 229 0.06 5.70 -3.78
CA GLY A 229 -0.32 4.29 -3.95
C GLY A 229 0.06 3.42 -2.76
N VAL A 230 1.35 3.27 -2.50
CA VAL A 230 1.87 2.55 -1.32
C VAL A 230 2.94 3.39 -0.63
N ASP A 231 2.80 3.55 0.68
CA ASP A 231 3.62 4.43 1.51
C ASP A 231 4.32 3.66 2.63
N PRO A 232 5.36 2.86 2.34
CA PRO A 232 6.12 2.22 3.41
C PRO A 232 6.84 3.28 4.25
N ASP A 233 6.41 3.46 5.50
CA ASP A 233 7.00 4.43 6.43
C ASP A 233 7.74 3.71 7.55
N SER A 234 9.05 3.87 7.61
CA SER A 234 9.88 3.30 8.70
C SER A 234 9.64 1.80 8.89
N SER A 235 9.38 1.10 7.78
CA SER A 235 9.04 -0.32 7.73
C SER A 235 10.16 -1.12 7.06
N SER A 236 10.25 -2.41 7.35
CA SER A 236 11.28 -3.32 6.85
C SER A 236 10.67 -4.50 6.11
N ASN A 237 11.39 -5.05 5.12
CA ASN A 237 10.96 -6.21 4.34
C ASN A 237 9.58 -6.00 3.69
N VAL A 238 9.41 -4.84 3.03
CA VAL A 238 8.19 -4.55 2.26
C VAL A 238 8.45 -4.89 0.80
N CYS A 239 7.58 -5.73 0.23
CA CYS A 239 7.67 -6.22 -1.13
C CYS A 239 6.40 -5.86 -1.91
N ILE A 240 6.56 -5.15 -3.02
CA ILE A 240 5.47 -4.72 -3.89
C ILE A 240 5.73 -5.32 -5.28
N GLU A 241 4.82 -6.16 -5.77
CA GLU A 241 4.98 -6.90 -7.03
C GLU A 241 3.66 -6.97 -7.80
N ASP A 242 3.70 -7.02 -9.13
CA ASP A 242 2.51 -7.27 -9.99
C ASP A 242 1.28 -6.40 -9.61
N THR A 243 1.49 -5.12 -9.34
CA THR A 243 0.44 -4.18 -8.91
C THR A 243 0.20 -3.13 -9.99
N PHE A 244 -1.05 -2.76 -10.22
CA PHE A 244 -1.45 -1.65 -11.09
C PHE A 244 -1.78 -0.42 -10.24
N ILE A 245 -1.11 0.71 -10.48
CA ILE A 245 -1.33 1.96 -9.73
C ILE A 245 -1.58 3.09 -10.72
N SER A 246 -2.71 3.77 -10.55
CA SER A 246 -3.11 4.95 -11.32
C SER A 246 -3.81 5.93 -10.38
N THR A 247 -3.05 6.92 -9.90
CA THR A 247 -3.48 7.85 -8.85
C THR A 247 -3.08 9.29 -9.20
N GLY A 248 -3.42 10.25 -8.33
CA GLY A 248 -3.10 11.66 -8.51
C GLY A 248 -1.79 12.13 -7.85
N ASP A 249 -1.05 11.22 -7.20
CA ASP A 249 0.20 11.50 -6.49
C ASP A 249 1.19 10.33 -6.67
N ASP A 250 2.25 10.24 -5.86
CA ASP A 250 3.31 9.23 -5.96
C ASP A 250 2.78 7.78 -6.03
N LEU A 251 3.26 6.98 -6.99
CA LEU A 251 2.83 5.57 -7.10
C LEU A 251 3.30 4.72 -5.91
N VAL A 252 4.57 4.88 -5.53
CA VAL A 252 5.17 4.29 -4.33
C VAL A 252 6.10 5.32 -3.71
N ALA A 253 5.86 5.68 -2.46
CA ALA A 253 6.64 6.70 -1.75
C ALA A 253 7.22 6.14 -0.46
N ILE A 254 8.51 5.82 -0.50
CA ILE A 254 9.26 5.32 0.67
C ILE A 254 9.49 6.46 1.66
N LYS A 255 9.10 6.26 2.92
CA LYS A 255 9.20 7.25 4.00
C LYS A 255 9.94 6.64 5.21
N SER A 256 10.61 7.49 5.99
CA SER A 256 11.48 7.01 7.08
C SER A 256 11.73 8.07 8.16
N ARG A 257 10.74 8.93 8.45
CA ARG A 257 10.93 10.01 9.43
C ARG A 257 10.72 9.48 10.85
N HIS A 258 11.61 9.88 11.76
CA HIS A 258 11.55 9.50 13.16
C HIS A 258 11.71 10.77 14.01
N HIS A 259 10.74 11.06 14.89
CA HIS A 259 10.72 12.28 15.71
C HIS A 259 11.36 12.07 17.11
N ARG A 260 11.75 10.86 17.52
CA ARG A 260 12.40 10.61 18.81
C ARG A 260 13.85 10.12 18.66
N PRO A 261 14.80 10.55 19.50
CA PRO A 261 16.16 10.02 19.45
C PRO A 261 16.31 8.82 20.40
N GLN A 262 16.08 7.59 19.94
CA GLN A 262 16.78 6.40 20.46
C GLN A 262 16.57 5.14 19.61
N ALA A 263 17.70 4.47 19.35
CA ALA A 263 17.93 3.03 19.16
C ALA A 263 16.89 2.22 18.37
N ASP A 264 16.90 2.39 17.05
CA ASP A 264 17.15 1.29 16.11
C ASP A 264 17.13 1.88 14.71
N ARG A 265 18.31 1.97 14.09
CA ARG A 265 18.37 2.18 12.64
C ARG A 265 17.86 0.90 12.00
N LEU A 266 16.54 0.76 11.89
CA LEU A 266 15.96 -0.23 10.97
C LEU A 266 16.56 0.08 9.60
N HIS A 267 17.32 -0.86 9.05
CA HIS A 267 17.76 -0.81 7.66
C HIS A 267 16.59 -1.27 6.82
N PRO A 268 15.80 -0.34 6.26
CA PRO A 268 14.55 -0.74 5.66
C PRO A 268 14.87 -1.36 4.30
N VAL A 269 14.57 -2.66 4.18
CA VAL A 269 14.70 -3.37 2.91
C VAL A 269 13.38 -3.24 2.16
N PHE A 270 13.39 -2.45 1.09
CA PHE A 270 12.26 -2.29 0.19
C PHE A 270 12.56 -3.04 -1.11
N ARG A 271 11.64 -3.89 -1.55
CA ARG A 271 11.70 -4.56 -2.85
C ARG A 271 10.49 -4.13 -3.67
N ILE A 272 10.74 -3.43 -4.77
CA ILE A 272 9.71 -3.01 -5.71
C ILE A 272 10.00 -3.74 -7.02
N LEU A 273 9.16 -4.70 -7.34
CA LEU A 273 9.31 -5.59 -8.49
C LEU A 273 8.23 -5.26 -9.52
N HIS A 274 8.58 -4.43 -10.50
CA HIS A 274 7.70 -4.13 -11.64
C HIS A 274 7.93 -5.15 -12.75
N ARG A 275 6.96 -6.03 -12.97
CA ARG A 275 6.91 -6.88 -14.18
C ARG A 275 6.02 -6.20 -15.22
N LYS A 276 6.56 -5.97 -16.43
CA LYS A 276 5.75 -5.55 -17.58
C LYS A 276 4.74 -6.65 -17.88
N ARG A 277 3.45 -6.42 -17.59
CA ARG A 277 2.37 -7.20 -18.21
C ARG A 277 1.78 -6.39 -19.35
N SER A 278 1.73 -6.99 -20.54
CA SER A 278 0.88 -6.49 -21.62
C SER A 278 -0.58 -6.64 -21.16
N PHE A 279 -1.17 -5.54 -20.70
CA PHE A 279 -2.62 -5.50 -20.58
C PHE A 279 -3.20 -5.60 -22.00
N GLY A 280 -4.03 -6.61 -22.24
CA GLY A 280 -4.70 -6.83 -23.53
C GLY A 280 -5.37 -5.54 -24.01
N ARG A 281 -5.05 -5.18 -25.26
CA ARG A 281 -5.46 -3.94 -25.94
C ARG A 281 -6.98 -3.75 -25.96
N ASN A 282 -7.42 -2.53 -25.68
CA ASN A 282 -8.47 -1.86 -26.45
C ASN A 282 -7.94 -0.46 -26.81
N PRO A 283 -7.82 -0.07 -28.09
CA PRO A 283 -7.06 1.11 -28.49
C PRO A 283 -8.01 2.30 -28.66
N GLU A 284 -8.02 3.21 -27.70
CA GLU A 284 -8.15 4.65 -27.95
C GLU A 284 -7.87 5.40 -26.65
N HIS A 285 -6.90 6.32 -26.72
CA HIS A 285 -6.43 7.19 -25.64
C HIS A 285 -5.86 6.49 -24.41
N LEU A 286 -4.54 6.28 -24.42
CA LEU A 286 -3.64 6.53 -23.28
C LEU A 286 -2.20 6.47 -23.83
N ARG A 287 -1.55 7.63 -23.99
CA ARG A 287 -0.10 7.68 -24.20
C ARG A 287 0.56 7.39 -22.84
N PRO A 288 1.37 6.33 -22.69
CA PRO A 288 2.20 6.17 -21.50
C PRO A 288 3.45 7.04 -21.67
N GLU A 289 3.62 8.06 -20.85
CA GLU A 289 4.95 8.57 -20.56
C GLU A 289 5.64 7.58 -19.60
N HIS A 290 6.81 7.11 -20.01
CA HIS A 290 7.59 6.10 -19.33
C HIS A 290 8.61 6.76 -18.39
N GLU A 291 8.48 6.54 -17.07
CA GLU A 291 9.59 6.73 -16.14
C GLU A 291 10.09 5.38 -15.62
N HIS A 292 11.36 5.11 -15.92
CA HIS A 292 12.10 3.94 -15.44
C HIS A 292 12.82 4.33 -14.14
N LEU A 293 12.20 4.06 -13.00
CA LEU A 293 12.80 4.33 -11.69
C LEU A 293 13.55 3.11 -11.15
N GLN A 294 14.82 2.99 -11.54
CA GLN A 294 15.81 2.27 -10.74
C GLN A 294 16.51 3.27 -9.81
N HIS A 295 16.12 3.32 -8.54
CA HIS A 295 16.87 4.11 -7.55
C HIS A 295 17.96 3.26 -6.89
N ARG A 296 19.21 3.49 -7.32
CA ARG A 296 20.38 3.36 -6.43
C ARG A 296 20.35 4.52 -5.43
N HIS A 297 20.69 4.23 -4.17
CA HIS A 297 20.70 5.13 -3.03
C HIS A 297 21.18 6.56 -3.37
N ARG A 298 20.35 7.57 -3.07
CA ARG A 298 20.78 8.96 -2.93
C ARG A 298 20.59 9.41 -1.48
N HIS A 299 21.67 9.93 -0.90
CA HIS A 299 21.70 10.44 0.47
C HIS A 299 20.71 11.60 0.70
N PRO A 300 20.22 11.82 1.95
CA PRO A 300 19.12 12.74 2.25
C PRO A 300 19.43 14.25 2.11
N HIS A 301 20.65 14.62 1.74
CA HIS A 301 21.10 16.02 1.79
C HIS A 301 20.53 16.92 0.68
N GLN A 302 20.01 16.37 -0.42
CA GLN A 302 19.51 17.17 -1.54
C GLN A 302 18.10 17.76 -1.34
N ASN A 303 17.29 17.24 -0.42
CA ASN A 303 15.94 17.78 -0.16
C ASN A 303 15.92 18.93 0.85
N GLN A 304 16.92 19.02 1.74
CA GLN A 304 17.03 20.15 2.67
C GLN A 304 17.48 21.45 1.97
N SER A 305 18.32 21.36 0.94
CA SER A 305 18.77 22.53 0.18
C SER A 305 17.63 23.15 -0.64
N ARG A 306 16.73 22.35 -1.21
CA ARG A 306 15.56 22.83 -1.96
C ARG A 306 14.52 23.51 -1.04
N GLN A 307 14.27 22.97 0.14
CA GLN A 307 13.37 23.60 1.13
C GLN A 307 13.95 24.88 1.74
N ARG A 308 15.27 24.95 1.96
CA ARG A 308 15.94 26.18 2.42
C ARG A 308 15.91 27.30 1.38
N ARG A 309 15.99 26.96 0.08
CA ARG A 309 15.91 27.94 -1.02
C ARG A 309 14.52 28.59 -1.11
N ILE A 310 13.46 27.78 -0.99
CA ILE A 310 12.06 28.25 -0.99
C ILE A 310 11.75 29.09 0.27
N HIS A 311 12.34 28.77 1.42
CA HIS A 311 12.17 29.57 2.63
C HIS A 311 12.88 30.93 2.53
N LYS A 312 14.06 30.99 1.90
CA LYS A 312 14.81 32.24 1.68
C LYS A 312 14.10 33.16 0.68
N GLU A 313 13.60 32.63 -0.43
CA GLU A 313 12.77 33.38 -1.40
C GLU A 313 11.52 33.99 -0.76
N ARG A 314 10.86 33.27 0.16
CA ARG A 314 9.67 33.78 0.87
C ARG A 314 9.98 34.88 1.89
N GLN A 315 11.20 34.92 2.44
CA GLN A 315 11.62 35.98 3.35
C GLN A 315 12.06 37.23 2.59
N ASP A 316 12.70 37.07 1.43
CA ASP A 316 13.14 38.19 0.59
C ASP A 316 11.94 38.91 -0.05
N ILE A 317 10.90 38.19 -0.48
CA ILE A 317 9.63 38.78 -0.98
C ILE A 317 8.91 39.59 0.12
N ARG A 318 8.96 39.16 1.38
CA ARG A 318 8.34 39.90 2.50
C ARG A 318 9.10 41.17 2.89
N ARG A 319 10.38 41.28 2.55
CA ARG A 319 11.19 42.48 2.80
C ARG A 319 11.08 43.53 1.69
N GLN A 320 10.63 43.15 0.51
CA GLN A 320 10.39 44.08 -0.61
C GLN A 320 9.00 44.74 -0.59
N HIS A 321 8.11 44.31 0.30
CA HIS A 321 6.75 44.83 0.44
C HIS A 321 6.45 45.40 1.84
N ALA A 322 7.49 45.79 2.60
CA ALA A 322 7.39 46.42 3.91
C ALA A 322 8.02 47.81 3.89
#